data_AF-A0A7S0T3E5-F1
#
_entry.id   AF-A0A7S0T3E5-F1
#
_cell.length_a   1.000
_cell.length_b   1.000
_cell.length_c   1.000
_cell.angle_alpha   90.00
_cell.angle_beta   90.00
_cell.angle_gamma   90.00
#
_symmetry.space_group_name_H-M   'P 1'
#
loop_
_entity.id
_entity.type
_entity.pdbx_description
1 polymer ?
#
loop_
_entity_poly.entity_id
_entity_poly.type
_entity_poly.pdbx_seq_one_letter_code
_entity_poly.pdbx_strand_id
1 'polypeptide(L)'
;GSASVDPDEGRSWEGGDSFTYAWSLVRSPPPSILSRRTLGDPHASFVQVGATVLLRPDREGTYTCELGVYDGCGATITRTFDVTVAWEQECVTRAMAQRLGFAVPLVFILVLILLAGLSFLPPLSWTHPRQVMLDAMAAAAARRNTELK
;
A
#
# COMPACT_ATOMS: atom_id res chain seq x y z
N GLY A 1 -44.90 -30.87 -26.92
CA GLY A 1 -43.88 -29.84 -26.71
C GLY A 1 -43.14 -29.69 -28.02
N SER A 2 -43.15 -28.50 -28.60
CA SER A 2 -42.41 -28.23 -29.83
C SER A 2 -40.94 -28.11 -29.45
N ALA A 3 -40.10 -29.01 -29.97
CA ALA A 3 -38.66 -28.88 -29.85
C ALA A 3 -38.23 -27.61 -30.62
N SER A 4 -37.39 -26.78 -29.99
CA SER A 4 -36.70 -25.70 -30.69
C SER A 4 -35.70 -26.33 -31.65
N VAL A 5 -35.91 -26.13 -32.95
CA VAL A 5 -34.97 -26.52 -34.00
C VAL A 5 -34.05 -25.33 -34.24
N ASP A 6 -32.74 -25.58 -34.28
CA ASP A 6 -31.73 -24.57 -34.58
C ASP A 6 -31.89 -24.14 -36.04
N PRO A 7 -32.05 -22.83 -36.35
CA PRO A 7 -32.16 -22.36 -37.73
C PRO A 7 -30.96 -22.73 -38.62
N ASP A 8 -29.82 -23.11 -38.03
CA ASP A 8 -28.62 -23.55 -38.74
C ASP A 8 -28.45 -25.08 -38.81
N GLU A 9 -29.42 -25.86 -38.33
CA GLU A 9 -29.40 -27.33 -38.38
C GLU A 9 -29.51 -27.84 -39.84
N GLY A 10 -28.37 -28.19 -40.46
CA GLY A 10 -28.30 -28.80 -41.79
C GLY A 10 -27.38 -28.12 -42.81
N ARG A 11 -26.71 -27.02 -42.47
CA ARG A 11 -25.69 -26.41 -43.34
C ARG A 11 -24.41 -27.26 -43.39
N SER A 12 -23.69 -27.23 -44.53
CA SER A 12 -22.35 -27.81 -44.60
C SER A 12 -21.44 -27.13 -43.58
N TRP A 13 -20.67 -27.90 -42.82
CA TRP A 13 -19.76 -27.38 -41.80
C TRP A 13 -18.78 -26.35 -42.39
N GLU A 14 -19.00 -25.07 -42.09
CA GLU A 14 -18.14 -23.95 -42.51
C GLU A 14 -17.09 -23.58 -41.45
N GLY A 15 -17.00 -24.36 -40.36
CA GLY A 15 -16.22 -24.02 -39.17
C GLY A 15 -17.12 -23.30 -38.17
N GLY A 16 -17.42 -23.98 -37.06
CA GLY A 16 -18.31 -23.48 -36.01
C GLY A 16 -17.90 -22.11 -35.48
N ASP A 17 -18.91 -21.30 -35.15
CA ASP A 17 -18.71 -19.97 -34.62
C ASP A 17 -17.77 -20.01 -33.41
N SER A 18 -16.63 -19.32 -33.52
CA SER A 18 -15.61 -19.36 -32.48
C SER A 18 -16.10 -18.60 -31.26
N PHE A 19 -16.21 -19.27 -30.11
CA PHE A 19 -16.48 -18.60 -28.85
C PHE A 19 -15.47 -17.48 -28.59
N THR A 20 -15.99 -16.29 -28.30
CA THR A 20 -15.20 -15.14 -27.90
C THR A 20 -15.35 -14.91 -26.40
N TYR A 21 -14.24 -14.85 -25.70
CA TYR A 21 -14.19 -14.64 -24.26
C TYR A 21 -13.68 -13.23 -23.95
N ALA A 22 -14.32 -12.55 -23.02
CA ALA A 22 -13.89 -11.25 -22.53
C ALA A 22 -13.89 -11.25 -21.00
N TRP A 23 -12.72 -11.08 -20.40
CA TRP A 23 -12.56 -10.99 -18.95
C TRP A 23 -12.44 -9.54 -18.52
N SER A 24 -13.12 -9.18 -17.44
CA SER A 24 -12.97 -7.89 -16.78
C SER A 24 -12.86 -8.03 -15.27
N LEU A 25 -12.10 -7.13 -14.64
CA LEU A 25 -12.03 -7.03 -13.18
C LEU A 25 -13.02 -5.96 -12.73
N VAL A 26 -14.13 -6.39 -12.12
CA VAL A 26 -15.23 -5.50 -11.70
C VAL A 26 -14.91 -4.82 -10.39
N ARG A 27 -14.35 -5.57 -9.43
CA ARG A 27 -14.05 -5.07 -8.09
C ARG A 27 -12.73 -5.62 -7.58
N SER A 28 -11.98 -4.78 -6.88
CA SER A 28 -10.81 -5.18 -6.10
C SER A 28 -10.94 -4.67 -4.66
N PRO A 29 -10.26 -5.28 -3.68
CA PRO A 29 -10.27 -4.83 -2.29
C PRO A 29 -9.65 -3.44 -2.17
N PRO A 30 -10.29 -2.43 -1.55
CA PRO A 30 -9.61 -1.18 -1.24
C PRO A 30 -8.48 -1.40 -0.22
N PRO A 31 -7.30 -0.76 -0.35
CA PRO A 31 -6.88 0.20 -1.39
C PRO A 31 -5.98 -0.44 -2.48
N SER A 32 -6.44 -1.52 -3.12
CA SER A 32 -5.72 -2.20 -4.21
C SER A 32 -5.41 -1.23 -5.35
N ILE A 33 -4.22 -1.37 -5.93
CA ILE A 33 -3.82 -0.58 -7.10
C ILE A 33 -4.64 -0.94 -8.34
N LEU A 34 -5.19 -2.16 -8.40
CA LEU A 34 -6.05 -2.62 -9.49
C LEU A 34 -7.38 -1.86 -9.55
N SER A 35 -7.80 -1.23 -8.45
CA SER A 35 -8.95 -0.30 -8.45
C SER A 35 -8.74 0.93 -9.35
N ARG A 36 -7.49 1.27 -9.66
CA ARG A 36 -7.14 2.46 -10.46
C ARG A 36 -7.13 2.20 -11.97
N ARG A 37 -7.62 1.05 -12.43
CA ARG A 37 -7.72 0.66 -13.85
C ARG A 37 -6.37 0.47 -14.58
N THR A 38 -5.24 0.69 -13.91
CA THR A 38 -3.91 0.36 -14.42
C THR A 38 -3.68 -1.13 -14.28
N LEU A 39 -3.93 -1.86 -15.36
CA LEU A 39 -3.72 -3.30 -15.44
C LEU A 39 -2.32 -3.56 -16.04
N GLY A 40 -1.31 -3.84 -15.22
CA GLY A 40 0.04 -4.13 -15.72
C GLY A 40 1.21 -3.71 -14.83
N ASP A 41 1.00 -3.50 -13.53
CA ASP A 41 2.08 -3.16 -12.61
C ASP A 41 2.86 -4.44 -12.19
N PRO A 42 4.19 -4.37 -11.98
CA PRO A 42 4.96 -5.48 -11.44
C PRO A 42 4.46 -5.99 -10.09
N HIS A 43 3.64 -5.24 -9.37
CA HIS A 43 3.09 -5.62 -8.07
C HIS A 43 1.62 -6.06 -8.15
N ALA A 44 0.89 -5.74 -9.22
CA ALA A 44 -0.48 -6.20 -9.46
C ALA A 44 -0.85 -6.16 -10.95
N SER A 45 -1.50 -7.21 -11.43
CA SER A 45 -1.93 -7.27 -12.83
C SER A 45 -3.19 -8.11 -13.01
N PHE A 46 -3.99 -7.76 -14.01
CA PHE A 46 -5.10 -8.58 -14.49
C PHE A 46 -5.01 -8.64 -16.01
N VAL A 47 -4.58 -9.77 -16.55
CA VAL A 47 -4.24 -9.91 -17.97
C VAL A 47 -4.92 -11.14 -18.54
N GLN A 48 -5.71 -10.94 -19.60
CA GLN A 48 -6.36 -12.03 -20.33
C GLN A 48 -5.42 -12.60 -21.40
N VAL A 49 -5.39 -13.93 -21.52
CA VAL A 49 -4.70 -14.67 -22.60
C VAL A 49 -5.65 -15.73 -23.14
N GLY A 50 -6.23 -15.47 -24.32
CA GLY A 50 -7.25 -16.34 -24.92
C GLY A 50 -8.50 -16.46 -24.03
N ALA A 51 -8.88 -17.67 -23.69
CA ALA A 51 -10.02 -17.96 -22.80
C ALA A 51 -9.68 -17.82 -21.29
N THR A 52 -8.41 -17.62 -20.94
CA THR A 52 -7.94 -17.60 -19.55
C THR A 52 -7.56 -16.19 -19.09
N VAL A 53 -7.57 -15.97 -17.78
CA VAL A 53 -7.11 -14.72 -17.17
C VAL A 53 -6.12 -14.97 -16.04
N LEU A 54 -5.07 -14.17 -15.99
CA LEU A 54 -4.07 -14.16 -14.94
C LEU A 54 -4.32 -12.98 -14.01
N LEU A 55 -4.74 -13.28 -12.78
CA LEU A 55 -4.83 -12.30 -11.70
C LEU A 55 -3.61 -12.42 -10.79
N ARG A 56 -2.85 -11.33 -10.68
CA ARG A 56 -1.81 -11.15 -9.68
C ARG A 56 -2.32 -10.17 -8.62
N PRO A 57 -2.73 -10.65 -7.43
CA PRO A 57 -3.26 -9.79 -6.38
C PRO A 57 -2.13 -9.02 -5.67
N ASP A 58 -2.44 -7.80 -5.23
CA ASP A 58 -1.56 -6.95 -4.43
C ASP A 58 -1.97 -6.87 -2.96
N ARG A 59 -3.22 -7.18 -2.66
CA ARG A 59 -3.83 -7.13 -1.33
C ARG A 59 -4.64 -8.37 -1.03
N GLU A 60 -4.79 -8.65 0.27
CA GLU A 60 -5.81 -9.58 0.75
C GLU A 60 -7.21 -9.00 0.56
N GLY A 61 -8.19 -9.88 0.48
CA GLY A 61 -9.60 -9.55 0.27
C GLY A 61 -10.17 -10.22 -0.98
N THR A 62 -11.40 -9.84 -1.33
CA THR A 62 -12.14 -10.42 -2.45
C THR A 62 -12.01 -9.58 -3.71
N TYR A 63 -11.59 -10.23 -4.80
CA TYR A 63 -11.58 -9.70 -6.16
C TYR A 63 -12.76 -10.28 -6.92
N THR A 64 -13.57 -9.44 -7.56
CA THR A 64 -14.71 -9.87 -8.37
C THR A 64 -14.36 -9.71 -9.84
N CYS A 65 -14.31 -10.83 -10.55
CA CYS A 65 -14.06 -10.91 -11.98
C CYS A 65 -15.36 -11.21 -12.72
N GLU A 66 -15.50 -10.72 -13.94
CA GLU A 66 -16.61 -11.04 -14.82
C GLU A 66 -16.09 -11.61 -16.15
N LEU A 67 -16.68 -12.72 -16.57
CA LEU A 67 -16.48 -13.36 -17.86
C LEU A 67 -17.70 -13.12 -18.73
N GLY A 68 -17.51 -12.46 -19.86
CA GLY A 68 -18.45 -12.45 -20.98
C GLY A 68 -18.08 -13.52 -22.01
N VAL A 69 -19.06 -14.33 -22.42
CA VAL A 69 -18.92 -15.30 -23.51
C VAL A 69 -19.91 -14.96 -24.62
N TYR A 70 -19.40 -14.86 -25.85
CA TYR A 70 -20.18 -14.62 -27.05
C TYR A 70 -19.99 -15.78 -28.03
N ASP A 71 -21.09 -16.27 -28.57
CA ASP A 71 -21.17 -17.45 -29.43
C ASP A 71 -21.39 -17.10 -30.92
N GLY A 72 -21.44 -15.82 -31.28
CA GLY A 72 -21.69 -15.38 -32.67
C GLY A 72 -23.16 -15.14 -33.01
N CYS A 73 -24.10 -15.74 -32.26
CA CYS A 73 -25.51 -15.78 -32.65
C CYS A 73 -26.43 -14.99 -31.69
N GLY A 74 -26.04 -14.84 -30.43
CA GLY A 74 -26.87 -14.23 -29.38
C GLY A 74 -26.30 -12.99 -28.69
N ALA A 75 -26.96 -12.51 -27.64
CA ALA A 75 -26.34 -11.53 -26.75
C ALA A 75 -25.25 -12.21 -25.90
N THR A 76 -24.16 -11.49 -25.60
CA THR A 76 -23.10 -11.97 -24.72
C THR A 76 -23.66 -12.37 -23.35
N ILE A 77 -23.35 -13.58 -22.90
CA ILE A 77 -23.73 -14.07 -21.57
C ILE A 77 -22.59 -13.76 -20.61
N THR A 78 -22.92 -13.12 -19.48
CA THR A 78 -21.93 -12.77 -18.44
C THR A 78 -22.04 -13.67 -17.21
N ARG A 79 -20.91 -13.93 -16.57
CA ARG A 79 -20.80 -14.66 -15.30
C ARG A 79 -19.76 -14.00 -14.40
N THR A 80 -20.08 -13.88 -13.12
CA THR A 80 -19.19 -13.32 -12.11
C THR A 80 -18.52 -14.40 -11.28
N PHE A 81 -17.27 -14.15 -10.89
CA PHE A 81 -16.43 -15.03 -10.08
C PHE A 81 -15.76 -14.22 -8.98
N ASP A 82 -15.85 -14.70 -7.75
CA ASP A 82 -15.18 -14.09 -6.60
C ASP A 82 -13.93 -14.90 -6.22
N VAL A 83 -12.79 -14.21 -6.18
CA VAL A 83 -11.49 -14.76 -5.77
C VAL A 83 -11.11 -14.14 -4.44
N THR A 84 -11.09 -14.95 -3.39
CA THR A 84 -10.68 -14.51 -2.04
C THR A 84 -9.21 -14.81 -1.81
N VAL A 85 -8.44 -13.75 -1.57
CA VAL A 85 -7.00 -13.82 -1.29
C VAL A 85 -6.79 -13.55 0.19
N ALA A 86 -6.06 -14.42 0.87
CA ALA A 86 -5.70 -14.27 2.28
C ALA A 86 -4.22 -14.55 2.47
N TRP A 87 -3.59 -13.84 3.40
CA TRP A 87 -2.23 -14.16 3.82
C TRP A 87 -2.22 -15.42 4.68
N GLU A 88 -1.13 -16.18 4.58
CA GLU A 88 -0.87 -17.24 5.54
C GLU A 88 -0.55 -16.64 6.91
N GLN A 89 -1.25 -17.12 7.95
CA GLN A 89 -1.14 -16.59 9.31
C GLN A 89 0.31 -16.63 9.83
N GLU A 90 1.08 -17.66 9.51
CA GLU A 90 2.48 -17.79 9.92
C GLU A 90 3.39 -16.75 9.29
N CYS A 91 3.14 -16.38 8.03
CA CYS A 91 3.90 -15.33 7.36
C CYS A 91 3.65 -13.98 8.04
N VAL A 92 2.40 -13.71 8.42
CA VAL A 92 2.01 -12.48 9.13
C VAL A 92 2.68 -12.39 10.50
N THR A 93 2.65 -13.46 11.29
CA THR A 93 3.27 -13.47 12.64
C THR A 93 4.79 -13.33 12.57
N ARG A 94 5.47 -13.97 11.62
CA ARG A 94 6.92 -13.81 11.41
C ARG A 94 7.29 -12.39 11.01
N ALA A 95 6.54 -11.76 10.12
CA ALA A 95 6.79 -10.37 9.71
C ALA A 95 6.63 -9.39 10.88
N MET A 96 5.63 -9.59 11.74
CA MET A 96 5.43 -8.78 12.95
C MET A 96 6.58 -8.93 13.96
N ALA A 97 7.06 -10.17 14.16
CA ALA A 97 8.19 -10.44 15.06
C ALA A 97 9.47 -9.72 14.63
N GLN A 98 9.76 -9.69 13.31
CA GLN A 98 10.91 -8.95 12.78
C GLN A 98 10.80 -7.44 13.03
N ARG A 99 9.61 -6.86 12.87
CA ARG A 99 9.38 -5.42 13.12
C ARG A 99 9.67 -5.04 14.58
N LEU A 100 9.23 -5.86 15.54
CA LEU A 100 9.53 -5.66 16.96
C LEU A 100 11.03 -5.87 17.26
N GLY A 101 11.66 -6.84 16.60
CA GLY A 101 13.09 -7.10 16.74
C GLY A 101 13.99 -5.92 16.39
N PHE A 102 13.63 -5.09 15.41
CA PHE A 102 14.37 -3.86 15.07
C PHE A 102 13.92 -2.64 15.87
N ALA A 103 12.63 -2.54 16.22
CA ALA A 103 12.11 -1.39 16.95
C ALA A 103 12.66 -1.29 18.38
N VAL A 104 12.77 -2.42 19.09
CA VAL A 104 13.24 -2.46 20.49
C VAL A 104 14.67 -1.92 20.66
N PRO A 105 15.70 -2.41 19.94
CA PRO A 105 17.05 -1.89 20.09
C PRO A 105 17.17 -0.43 19.65
N LEU A 106 16.44 -0.02 18.62
CA LEU A 106 16.46 1.37 18.12
C LEU A 106 15.83 2.34 19.13
N VAL A 107 14.69 1.98 19.73
CA VAL A 107 14.07 2.77 20.81
C VAL A 107 15.00 2.83 22.03
N PHE A 108 15.62 1.72 22.40
CA PHE A 108 16.56 1.67 23.52
C PHE A 108 17.77 2.60 23.29
N ILE A 109 18.36 2.58 22.09
CA ILE A 109 19.46 3.49 21.72
C ILE A 109 18.99 4.95 21.74
N LEU A 110 17.83 5.27 21.18
CA LEU A 110 17.26 6.63 21.21
C LEU A 110 17.04 7.13 22.64
N VAL A 111 16.51 6.28 23.52
CA VAL A 111 16.32 6.60 24.94
C VAL A 111 17.66 6.83 25.64
N LEU A 112 18.67 5.99 25.38
CA LEU A 112 20.01 6.18 25.94
C LEU A 112 20.65 7.49 25.46
N ILE A 113 20.52 7.83 24.18
CA ILE A 113 21.02 9.09 23.62
C ILE A 113 20.29 10.28 24.26
N LEU A 114 18.97 10.19 24.45
CA LEU A 114 18.18 11.22 25.12
C LEU A 114 18.64 11.41 26.58
N LEU A 115 18.80 10.31 27.33
CA LEU A 115 19.24 10.34 28.73
C LEU A 115 20.68 10.86 28.89
N ALA A 116 21.59 10.45 28.01
CA ALA A 116 22.95 10.98 27.95
C ALA A 116 22.93 12.47 27.59
N GLY A 117 22.17 12.85 26.56
CA GLY A 117 22.01 14.25 26.15
C GLY A 117 21.52 15.13 27.30
N LEU A 118 20.49 14.70 28.04
CA LEU A 118 19.95 15.40 29.20
C LEU A 118 20.95 15.51 30.36
N SER A 119 21.86 14.56 30.52
CA SER A 119 22.90 14.59 31.57
C SER A 119 24.14 15.43 31.19
N PHE A 120 24.33 15.73 29.89
CA PHE A 120 25.33 16.66 29.39
C PHE A 120 24.77 18.07 29.10
N LEU A 121 23.47 18.31 29.33
CA LEU A 121 22.96 19.68 29.32
C LEU A 121 23.58 20.43 30.51
N PRO A 122 24.20 21.61 30.29
CA PRO A 122 24.53 22.48 31.41
C PRO A 122 23.26 22.69 32.23
N PRO A 123 23.35 22.86 33.57
CA PRO A 123 22.17 23.15 34.38
C PRO A 123 21.42 24.28 33.70
N LEU A 124 20.12 24.11 33.47
CA LEU A 124 19.25 25.14 32.91
C LEU A 124 19.20 26.30 33.90
N SER A 125 20.25 27.13 33.92
CA SER A 125 20.20 28.44 34.51
C SER A 125 19.27 29.23 33.61
N TRP A 126 18.03 29.42 34.04
CA TRP A 126 17.11 30.41 33.52
C TRP A 126 17.66 31.82 33.81
N THR A 127 18.86 32.11 33.34
CA THR A 127 19.34 33.48 33.24
C THR A 127 18.94 33.92 31.85
N HIS A 128 17.95 34.81 31.78
CA HIS A 128 17.53 35.40 30.52
C HIS A 128 18.80 35.96 29.82
N PRO A 129 19.03 35.74 28.51
CA PRO A 129 20.28 36.13 27.85
C PRO A 129 20.65 37.61 28.07
N ARG A 130 19.62 38.44 28.18
CA ARG A 130 19.71 39.87 28.51
C ARG A 130 20.30 40.16 29.90
N GLN A 131 20.04 39.31 30.89
CA GLN A 131 20.46 39.48 32.28
C GLN A 131 21.96 39.21 32.44
N VAL A 132 22.47 38.15 31.80
CA VAL A 132 23.92 37.86 31.73
C VAL A 132 24.70 39.01 31.08
N MET A 133 24.14 39.59 30.01
CA MET A 133 24.77 40.73 29.34
C MET A 133 24.81 41.98 30.23
N LEU A 134 23.74 42.26 30.98
CA LEU A 134 23.68 43.41 31.89
C LEU A 134 24.64 43.26 33.06
N ASP A 135 24.73 42.07 33.65
CA ASP A 135 25.66 41.79 34.76
C ASP A 135 27.13 41.89 34.28
N ALA A 136 27.42 41.42 33.07
CA ALA A 136 28.74 41.56 32.45
C ALA A 136 29.11 43.04 32.20
N MET A 137 28.18 43.86 31.72
CA MET A 137 28.42 45.29 31.52
C MET A 137 28.61 46.03 32.85
N ALA A 138 27.81 45.69 33.88
CA ALA A 138 27.94 46.28 35.21
C ALA A 138 29.31 45.94 35.84
N ALA A 139 29.77 44.70 35.70
CA ALA A 139 31.09 44.28 36.15
C ALA A 139 32.23 45.00 35.39
N ALA A 140 32.09 45.18 34.08
CA ALA A 140 33.07 45.90 33.26
C ALA A 140 33.13 47.40 33.59
N ALA A 141 32.00 48.01 33.94
CA ALA A 141 31.95 49.41 34.39
C ALA A 141 32.58 49.58 35.77
N ALA A 142 32.35 48.64 36.70
CA ALA A 142 32.94 48.67 38.03
C ALA A 142 34.48 48.63 37.99
N ARG A 143 35.07 47.80 37.11
CA ARG A 143 36.53 47.71 36.93
C ARG A 143 37.15 48.99 36.37
N ARG A 144 36.48 49.64 35.40
CA ARG A 144 36.94 50.94 34.87
C ARG A 144 36.94 52.02 35.95
N ASN A 145 35.98 52.01 36.86
CA ASN A 145 35.90 52.98 37.95
C ASN A 145 36.99 52.78 39.03
N THR A 146 37.54 51.57 39.17
CA THR A 146 38.66 51.31 40.08
C THR A 146 40.02 51.70 39.51
N GLU A 147 40.15 51.78 38.18
CA GLU A 147 41.38 52.25 37.51
C GLU A 147 41.48 53.78 37.44
N LEU A 148 40.37 54.49 37.66
CA LEU A 148 40.27 55.95 37.62
C LEU A 148 40.34 56.62 39.01
N LYS A 149 40.62 55.84 40.06
CA LYS A 149 40.86 56.32 41.44
C LYS A 149 42.32 56.07 41.83
#